data_AF-A0A7S3FX36-F1
#
_entry.id   AF-A0A7S3FX36-F1
#
_cell.length_a   1.000
_cell.length_b   1.000
_cell.length_c   1.000
_cell.angle_alpha   90.00
_cell.angle_beta   90.00
_cell.angle_gamma   90.00
#
_symmetry.space_group_name_H-M   'P 1'
#
loop_
_entity.id
_entity.type
_entity.pdbx_description
1 polymer ?
#
loop_
_entity_poly.entity_id
_entity_poly.type
_entity_poly.pdbx_seq_one_letter_code
_entity_poly.pdbx_strand_id
1 'polypeptide(L)'
;METVSQHEGIERGQNREENLFRKKSDTEIRNRYLSKLMYHRVWLAPVQQPRTHQNIVILDYDDTLLPTTFLDPEDEKDMENLLKTHKRVLDAIQDEVIKLLENFLRVSKVLIITNAKQGWVEYSSSILLPKVHQ
;
A
#
# COMPACT_ATOMS: atom_id res chain seq x y z
N MET A 1 71.44 -0.19 -7.73
CA MET A 1 70.79 -1.47 -8.10
C MET A 1 70.73 -2.28 -6.83
N GLU A 2 69.61 -2.71 -6.26
CA GLU A 2 68.18 -2.71 -6.56
C GLU A 2 67.53 -2.90 -5.18
N THR A 3 66.44 -2.20 -4.85
CA THR A 3 65.54 -2.64 -3.79
C THR A 3 64.12 -2.59 -4.32
N VAL A 4 63.59 -3.79 -4.51
CA VAL A 4 62.29 -4.10 -5.11
C VAL A 4 61.17 -3.88 -4.08
N SER A 5 60.15 -3.20 -4.56
CA SER A 5 58.77 -3.10 -4.09
C SER A 5 58.24 -4.34 -3.36
N GLN A 6 57.77 -4.14 -2.13
CA GLN A 6 56.63 -4.84 -1.55
C GLN A 6 55.94 -3.83 -0.64
N HIS A 7 54.68 -3.44 -0.89
CA HIS A 7 53.69 -2.93 0.10
C HIS A 7 52.34 -2.55 -0.55
N GLU A 8 51.87 -3.22 -1.61
CA GLU A 8 50.54 -2.94 -2.24
C GLU A 8 49.49 -4.04 -2.04
N GLY A 9 49.69 -4.96 -1.09
CA GLY A 9 48.90 -6.20 -1.01
C GLY A 9 47.73 -6.24 -0.03
N ILE A 10 47.63 -5.33 0.95
CA ILE A 10 46.81 -5.60 2.16
C ILE A 10 45.49 -4.80 2.24
N GLU A 11 45.35 -3.65 1.56
CA GLU A 11 44.16 -2.79 1.73
C GLU A 11 42.90 -3.18 0.93
N ARG A 12 43.00 -4.14 -0.01
CA ARG A 12 41.86 -4.50 -0.89
C ARG A 12 40.85 -5.48 -0.26
N GLY A 13 41.20 -6.12 0.86
CA GLY A 13 40.37 -7.14 1.53
C GLY A 13 39.34 -6.56 2.50
N GLN A 14 39.70 -5.53 3.26
CA GLN A 14 38.86 -5.00 4.35
C GLN A 14 37.71 -4.10 3.85
N ASN A 15 37.90 -3.39 2.73
CA ASN A 15 36.89 -2.50 2.14
C ASN A 15 35.66 -3.23 1.53
N ARG A 16 35.74 -4.54 1.29
CA ARG A 16 34.65 -5.31 0.68
C ARG A 16 33.61 -5.78 1.68
N GLU A 17 34.01 -6.10 2.92
CA GLU A 17 33.07 -6.55 3.96
C GLU A 17 32.35 -5.37 4.64
N GLU A 18 33.01 -4.23 4.84
CA GLU A 18 32.38 -3.02 5.40
C GLU A 18 31.27 -2.44 4.49
N ASN A 19 31.37 -2.66 3.18
CA ASN A 19 30.34 -2.25 2.22
C ASN A 19 29.07 -3.11 2.26
N LEU A 20 29.13 -4.33 2.82
CA LEU A 20 27.97 -5.22 2.87
C LEU A 20 26.95 -4.80 3.94
N PHE A 21 27.41 -4.06 4.96
CA PHE A 21 26.60 -3.61 6.10
C PHE A 21 26.38 -2.09 6.14
N ARG A 22 26.75 -1.36 5.07
CA ARG A 22 26.48 0.08 5.02
C ARG A 22 24.96 0.30 5.03
N LYS A 23 24.45 0.74 6.19
CA LYS A 23 23.07 1.16 6.36
C LYS A 23 22.84 2.32 5.38
N LYS A 24 22.03 2.05 4.36
CA LYS A 24 21.70 3.05 3.34
C LYS A 24 21.01 4.21 4.01
N SER A 25 21.40 5.42 3.62
CA SER A 25 20.68 6.63 3.99
C SER A 25 19.28 6.64 3.38
N ASP A 26 18.36 7.33 4.02
CA ASP A 26 16.99 7.52 3.52
C ASP A 26 16.98 8.10 2.10
N THR A 27 17.95 8.96 1.79
CA THR A 27 18.14 9.56 0.46
C THR A 27 18.52 8.51 -0.58
N GLU A 28 19.43 7.58 -0.26
CA GLU A 28 19.81 6.48 -1.16
C GLU A 28 18.64 5.52 -1.39
N ILE A 29 17.85 5.24 -0.36
CA ILE A 29 16.63 4.42 -0.47
C ILE A 29 15.61 5.11 -1.38
N ARG A 30 15.34 6.40 -1.16
CA ARG A 30 14.42 7.23 -1.96
C ARG A 30 14.86 7.28 -3.42
N ASN A 31 16.12 7.61 -3.69
CA ASN A 31 16.61 7.77 -5.06
C ASN A 31 16.52 6.46 -5.83
N ARG A 32 16.87 5.33 -5.20
CA ARG A 32 16.73 4.01 -5.82
C ARG A 32 15.27 3.67 -6.14
N TYR A 33 14.35 3.99 -5.23
CA TYR A 33 12.93 3.77 -5.46
C TYR A 33 12.40 4.62 -6.62
N LEU A 34 12.74 5.92 -6.65
CA LEU A 34 12.37 6.82 -7.75
C LEU A 34 12.93 6.35 -9.10
N SER A 35 14.20 5.92 -9.15
CA SER A 35 14.79 5.34 -10.35
C SER A 35 14.05 4.08 -10.82
N LYS A 36 13.61 3.22 -9.89
CA LYS A 36 12.77 2.05 -10.21
C LYS A 36 11.42 2.49 -10.79
N LEU A 37 10.76 3.48 -10.19
CA LEU A 37 9.48 4.01 -10.69
C LEU A 37 9.62 4.64 -12.09
N MET A 38 10.71 5.38 -12.33
CA MET A 38 11.01 5.95 -13.66
C MET A 38 11.28 4.86 -14.70
N TYR A 39 12.06 3.84 -14.35
CA TYR A 39 12.35 2.71 -15.24
C TYR A 39 11.06 1.99 -15.69
N HIS A 40 10.14 1.77 -14.76
CA HIS A 40 8.83 1.18 -15.05
C HIS A 40 7.83 2.16 -15.68
N ARG A 41 8.25 3.41 -15.99
CA ARG A 41 7.40 4.48 -16.55
C ARG A 41 6.15 4.79 -15.71
N VAL A 42 6.21 4.50 -14.40
CA VAL A 42 5.16 4.84 -13.43
C VAL A 42 5.30 6.31 -13.01
N TRP A 43 6.54 6.76 -12.83
CA TRP A 43 6.84 8.17 -12.58
C TRP A 43 7.35 8.83 -13.87
N LEU A 44 6.44 9.51 -14.58
CA LEU A 44 6.76 10.25 -15.80
C LEU A 44 7.16 11.70 -15.46
N ALA A 45 8.12 12.24 -16.21
CA ALA A 45 8.45 13.67 -16.13
C ALA A 45 7.18 14.51 -16.42
N PRO A 46 7.01 15.70 -15.80
CA PRO A 46 5.79 16.51 -15.96
C PRO A 46 5.38 16.74 -17.43
N VAL A 47 6.36 16.85 -18.33
CA VAL A 47 6.16 17.02 -19.79
C VAL A 47 5.53 15.80 -20.48
N GLN A 48 5.63 14.62 -19.88
CA GLN A 48 5.13 13.34 -20.40
C GLN A 48 3.82 12.90 -19.73
N GLN A 49 3.29 13.68 -18.79
CA GLN A 49 2.05 13.30 -18.09
C GLN A 49 0.83 13.51 -19.01
N PRO A 50 -0.12 12.55 -19.04
CA PRO A 50 -1.41 12.71 -19.73
C PRO A 50 -2.19 13.94 -19.20
N ARG A 51 -3.15 14.44 -19.98
CA ARG A 51 -3.97 15.61 -19.62
C ARG A 51 -4.55 15.49 -18.19
N THR A 52 -4.57 16.64 -17.52
CA THR A 52 -4.47 16.83 -16.06
C THR A 52 -5.76 16.69 -15.24
N HIS A 53 -6.90 16.25 -15.81
CA HIS A 53 -8.21 16.49 -15.15
C HIS A 53 -8.99 15.20 -14.86
N GLN A 54 -8.33 14.24 -14.24
CA GLN A 54 -9.04 13.12 -13.64
C GLN A 54 -8.49 12.91 -12.23
N ASN A 55 -9.23 13.41 -11.24
CA ASN A 55 -8.91 13.16 -9.84
C ASN A 55 -8.95 11.64 -9.60
N ILE A 56 -8.00 11.14 -8.83
CA ILE A 56 -8.00 9.76 -8.34
C ILE A 56 -8.09 9.84 -6.82
N VAL A 57 -9.03 9.11 -6.24
CA VAL A 57 -9.13 8.91 -4.81
C VAL A 57 -8.72 7.47 -4.53
N ILE A 58 -7.70 7.31 -3.70
CA ILE A 58 -7.24 6.01 -3.21
C ILE A 58 -7.72 5.87 -1.77
N LEU A 59 -8.47 4.81 -1.49
CA LEU A 59 -8.97 4.48 -0.17
C LEU A 59 -8.32 3.18 0.30
N ASP A 60 -7.87 3.16 1.53
CA ASP A 60 -7.62 1.91 2.24
C ASP A 60 -8.97 1.26 2.62
N TYR A 61 -8.95 -0.03 2.95
CA TYR A 61 -10.16 -0.78 3.31
C TYR A 61 -10.26 -1.00 4.82
N ASP A 62 -9.26 -1.68 5.39
CA ASP A 62 -9.20 -2.07 6.80
C ASP A 62 -9.06 -0.83 7.71
N ASP A 63 -9.91 -0.76 8.73
CA ASP A 63 -10.11 0.39 9.63
C ASP A 63 -10.34 1.75 8.95
N THR A 64 -10.70 1.73 7.67
CA THR A 64 -11.06 2.93 6.89
C THR A 64 -12.50 2.85 6.41
N LEU A 65 -12.88 1.78 5.71
CA LEU A 65 -14.25 1.52 5.25
C LEU A 65 -14.95 0.46 6.09
N LEU A 66 -14.19 -0.49 6.63
CA LEU A 66 -14.66 -1.53 7.55
C LEU A 66 -13.79 -1.50 8.81
N PRO A 67 -14.35 -1.38 10.03
CA PRO A 67 -13.58 -1.33 11.28
C PRO A 67 -13.08 -2.73 11.68
N THR A 68 -12.16 -3.28 10.90
CA THR A 68 -11.69 -4.67 11.03
C THR A 68 -10.92 -4.92 12.32
N THR A 69 -10.21 -3.95 12.90
CA THR A 69 -9.58 -4.11 14.22
C THR A 69 -10.61 -4.25 15.34
N PHE A 70 -11.78 -3.64 15.21
CA PHE A 70 -12.85 -3.80 16.21
C PHE A 70 -13.61 -5.12 16.03
N LEU A 71 -13.86 -5.52 14.78
CA LEU A 71 -14.62 -6.71 14.47
C LEU A 71 -13.80 -8.00 14.64
N ASP A 72 -12.51 -7.96 14.28
CA ASP A 72 -11.51 -9.03 14.38
C ASP A 72 -12.05 -10.46 14.16
N PRO A 73 -12.71 -10.74 13.00
CA PRO A 73 -13.34 -12.04 12.79
C PRO A 73 -12.32 -13.17 12.60
N GLU A 74 -12.52 -14.28 13.30
CA GLU A 74 -11.65 -15.47 13.15
C GLU A 74 -12.02 -16.31 11.91
N ASP A 75 -13.31 -16.42 11.61
CA ASP A 75 -13.85 -17.21 10.49
C ASP A 75 -15.18 -16.68 9.94
N GLU A 76 -15.75 -17.38 8.96
CA GLU A 76 -17.02 -16.99 8.31
C GLU A 76 -18.20 -16.97 9.29
N LYS A 77 -18.28 -18.00 10.15
CA LYS A 77 -19.38 -18.13 11.11
C LYS A 77 -19.31 -17.01 12.13
N ASP A 78 -18.11 -16.61 12.53
CA ASP A 78 -17.90 -15.47 13.39
C ASP A 78 -18.30 -14.16 12.72
N MET A 79 -17.96 -13.93 11.44
CA MET A 79 -18.46 -12.77 10.69
C MET A 79 -20.00 -12.70 10.63
N GLU A 80 -20.67 -13.83 10.41
CA GLU A 80 -22.13 -13.85 10.44
C GLU A 80 -22.69 -13.51 11.83
N ASN A 81 -22.03 -13.95 12.91
CA ASN A 81 -22.42 -13.63 14.27
C ASN A 81 -22.17 -12.16 14.59
N LEU A 82 -21.06 -11.59 14.15
CA LEU A 82 -20.74 -10.16 14.26
C LEU A 82 -21.76 -9.32 13.49
N LEU A 83 -22.14 -9.73 12.27
CA LEU A 83 -23.21 -9.08 11.51
C LEU A 83 -24.52 -9.07 12.30
N LYS A 84 -24.93 -10.21 12.88
CA LYS A 84 -26.16 -10.30 13.68
C LYS A 84 -26.08 -9.43 14.94
N THR A 85 -24.94 -9.43 15.62
CA THR A 85 -24.70 -8.72 16.88
C THR A 85 -24.64 -7.20 16.69
N HIS A 86 -23.96 -6.75 15.64
CA HIS A 86 -23.69 -5.33 15.38
C HIS A 86 -24.51 -4.76 14.22
N LYS A 87 -25.56 -5.48 13.77
CA LYS A 87 -26.36 -5.15 12.58
C LYS A 87 -26.70 -3.67 12.46
N ARG A 88 -27.25 -3.07 13.52
CA ARG A 88 -27.68 -1.65 13.51
C ARG A 88 -26.51 -0.69 13.26
N VAL A 89 -25.35 -0.97 13.84
CA VAL A 89 -24.15 -0.13 13.70
C VAL A 89 -23.54 -0.33 12.31
N LEU A 90 -23.45 -1.58 11.84
CA LEU A 90 -22.97 -1.90 10.50
C LEU A 90 -23.89 -1.32 9.42
N ASP A 91 -25.21 -1.32 9.61
CA ASP A 91 -26.16 -0.68 8.70
C ASP A 91 -25.90 0.83 8.60
N ALA A 92 -25.63 1.50 9.72
CA ALA A 92 -25.29 2.93 9.73
C ALA A 92 -23.93 3.21 9.06
N ILE A 93 -22.92 2.36 9.32
CA ILE A 93 -21.61 2.47 8.66
C ILE A 93 -21.75 2.33 7.15
N GLN A 94 -22.51 1.34 6.68
CA GLN A 94 -22.75 1.15 5.25
C GLN A 94 -23.38 2.39 4.61
N ASP A 95 -24.39 2.99 5.25
CA ASP A 95 -25.05 4.19 4.73
C ASP A 95 -24.06 5.37 4.61
N GLU A 96 -23.14 5.54 5.55
CA GLU A 96 -22.10 6.58 5.47
C GLU A 96 -21.00 6.25 4.44
N VAL A 97 -20.59 4.99 4.33
CA VAL A 97 -19.63 4.54 3.31
C VAL A 97 -20.19 4.74 1.91
N ILE A 98 -21.47 4.41 1.67
CA ILE A 98 -22.13 4.65 0.38
C ILE A 98 -22.11 6.13 0.03
N LYS A 99 -22.55 7.00 0.96
CA LYS A 99 -22.53 8.45 0.74
C LYS A 99 -21.12 8.95 0.42
N LEU A 100 -20.10 8.48 1.14
CA LEU A 100 -18.71 8.83 0.91
C LEU A 100 -18.24 8.43 -0.49
N LEU A 101 -18.47 7.17 -0.86
CA LEU A 101 -18.07 6.63 -2.17
C LEU A 101 -18.79 7.33 -3.31
N GLU A 102 -20.11 7.53 -3.20
CA GLU A 102 -20.90 8.29 -4.19
C GLU A 102 -20.37 9.72 -4.36
N ASN A 103 -19.99 10.38 -3.26
CA ASN A 103 -19.42 11.73 -3.31
C ASN A 103 -18.11 11.77 -4.10
N PHE A 104 -17.21 10.80 -3.88
CA PHE A 104 -15.97 10.72 -4.63
C PHE A 104 -16.17 10.32 -6.10
N LEU A 105 -17.05 9.35 -6.36
CA LEU A 105 -17.34 8.86 -7.72
C LEU A 105 -17.90 9.95 -8.63
N ARG A 106 -18.57 10.98 -8.09
CA ARG A 106 -19.05 12.13 -8.88
C ARG A 106 -17.92 12.99 -9.48
N VAL A 107 -16.72 12.98 -8.89
CA VAL A 107 -15.64 13.93 -9.23
C VAL A 107 -14.29 13.28 -9.48
N SER A 108 -14.18 11.96 -9.30
CA SER A 108 -12.92 11.23 -9.36
C SER A 108 -13.12 9.76 -9.73
N LYS A 109 -12.04 9.11 -10.19
CA LYS A 109 -11.96 7.64 -10.13
C LYS A 109 -11.61 7.23 -8.71
N VAL A 110 -12.34 6.25 -8.18
CA VAL A 110 -12.09 5.71 -6.84
C VAL A 110 -11.43 4.35 -6.97
N LEU A 111 -10.35 4.13 -6.23
CA LEU A 111 -9.62 2.88 -6.14
C LEU A 111 -9.53 2.46 -4.67
N ILE A 112 -9.88 1.22 -4.37
CA ILE A 112 -9.59 0.61 -3.07
C ILE A 112 -8.23 -0.09 -3.19
N ILE A 113 -7.29 0.26 -2.32
CA ILE A 113 -5.95 -0.33 -2.26
C ILE A 113 -5.69 -0.69 -0.81
N THR A 114 -5.59 -1.98 -0.51
CA THR A 114 -5.30 -2.53 0.82
C THR A 114 -4.08 -3.45 0.77
N ASN A 115 -3.42 -3.63 1.91
CA ASN A 115 -2.38 -4.64 2.10
C ASN A 115 -2.94 -6.04 2.43
N ALA A 116 -4.27 -6.19 2.51
CA ALA A 116 -4.89 -7.47 2.75
C ALA A 116 -4.67 -8.47 1.60
N LYS A 117 -4.88 -9.76 1.90
CA LYS A 117 -4.84 -10.81 0.88
C LYS A 117 -5.89 -10.55 -0.21
N GLN A 118 -5.59 -10.95 -1.44
CA GLN A 118 -6.54 -10.88 -2.54
C GLN A 118 -7.85 -11.62 -2.19
N GLY A 119 -8.99 -11.03 -2.55
CA GLY A 119 -10.33 -11.55 -2.24
C GLY A 119 -10.87 -11.14 -0.87
N TRP A 120 -10.06 -10.54 0.01
CA TRP A 120 -10.52 -10.12 1.35
C TRP A 120 -11.60 -9.05 1.28
N VAL A 121 -11.43 -8.04 0.43
CA VAL A 121 -12.38 -6.92 0.28
C VAL A 121 -13.72 -7.46 -0.21
N GLU A 122 -13.72 -8.25 -1.28
CA GLU A 122 -14.91 -8.81 -1.91
C GLU A 122 -15.65 -9.73 -0.93
N TYR A 123 -14.93 -10.64 -0.28
CA TYR A 123 -15.51 -11.60 0.65
C TYR A 123 -16.09 -10.92 1.90
N SER A 124 -15.29 -10.12 2.61
CA SER A 124 -15.73 -9.47 3.85
C SER A 124 -16.86 -8.48 3.62
N SER A 125 -16.83 -7.68 2.54
CA SER A 125 -17.91 -6.75 2.23
C SER A 125 -19.21 -7.45 1.85
N SER A 126 -19.16 -8.61 1.19
CA SER A 126 -20.38 -9.38 0.85
C SER A 126 -21.17 -9.82 2.08
N ILE A 127 -20.50 -9.97 3.23
CA ILE A 127 -21.10 -10.40 4.50
C ILE A 127 -21.36 -9.20 5.42
N LEU A 128 -20.33 -8.40 5.70
CA LEU A 128 -20.35 -7.35 6.73
C LEU A 128 -20.85 -6.00 6.20
N LEU A 129 -20.74 -5.74 4.89
CA LEU A 129 -21.16 -4.50 4.23
C LEU A 129 -21.96 -4.76 2.93
N PRO A 130 -23.01 -5.60 2.93
CA PRO A 130 -23.69 -6.05 1.70
C PRO A 130 -24.32 -4.94 0.87
N LYS A 131 -24.67 -3.79 1.46
CA LYS A 131 -25.14 -2.61 0.71
C LYS A 131 -24.01 -1.92 -0.07
N VAL A 132 -22.78 -1.97 0.44
CA VAL A 132 -21.58 -1.37 -0.17
C VAL A 132 -21.03 -2.29 -1.27
N HIS A 133 -21.18 -3.61 -1.15
CA HIS A 133 -20.62 -4.61 -2.05
C HIS A 133 -21.18 -4.60 -3.50
N GLN A 134 -22.29 -3.90 -3.74
CA GLN A 134 -23.08 -4.00 -4.98
C GLN A 134 -22.36 -3.50 -6.24
#